data_AF-A0A5N5NIQ2-F1
#
_entry.id   AF-A0A5N5NIQ2-F1
#
_cell.length_a   1.000
_cell.length_b   1.000
_cell.length_c   1.000
_cell.angle_alpha   90.00
_cell.angle_beta   90.00
_cell.angle_gamma   90.00
#
_symmetry.space_group_name_H-M   'P 1'
#
loop_
_entity.id
_entity.type
_entity.pdbx_description
1 polymer ?
#
loop_
_entity_poly.entity_id
_entity_poly.type
_entity_poly.pdbx_seq_one_letter_code
_entity_poly.pdbx_strand_id
1 'polypeptide(L)'
;EESPGPGTFPLLMQRIQCLRCIRDECLSYEKRTFQYCRPAVMYDHFDRAQAKHMSVVKQMVCNHPKWKAGSLKFEHLDHFKNHVERIHGVKLRA
;
A
#
# COMPACT_ATOMS: atom_id res chain seq x y z
N GLU A 1 10.07 -19.56 7.91
CA GLU A 1 9.56 -18.87 6.71
C GLU A 1 10.38 -17.61 6.54
N GLU A 2 11.25 -17.55 5.54
CA GLU A 2 12.09 -16.38 5.28
C GLU A 2 11.22 -15.29 4.65
N SER A 3 11.24 -14.09 5.21
CA SER A 3 10.51 -12.94 4.67
C SER A 3 10.95 -12.70 3.21
N PRO A 4 10.00 -12.56 2.26
CA PRO A 4 10.34 -12.35 0.85
C PRO A 4 11.21 -11.11 0.69
N GLY A 5 12.35 -11.26 0.01
CA GLY A 5 13.26 -10.15 -0.23
C GLY A 5 12.59 -9.00 -1.00
N PRO A 6 13.12 -7.76 -0.92
CA PRO A 6 12.51 -6.55 -1.50
C PRO A 6 12.36 -6.58 -3.04
N GLY A 7 13.00 -7.53 -3.73
CA GLY A 7 12.83 -7.79 -5.16
C GLY A 7 11.58 -8.62 -5.53
N THR A 8 10.87 -9.17 -4.54
CA THR A 8 9.74 -10.11 -4.78
C THR A 8 8.44 -9.38 -5.13
N PHE A 9 8.31 -8.10 -4.76
CA PHE A 9 7.08 -7.33 -4.99
C PHE A 9 7.25 -6.39 -6.19
N PRO A 10 6.42 -6.52 -7.25
CA PRO A 10 6.49 -5.65 -8.40
C PRO A 10 6.15 -4.20 -8.03
N LEU A 11 6.78 -3.23 -8.69
CA LEU A 11 6.49 -1.80 -8.48
C LEU A 11 5.06 -1.44 -8.88
N LEU A 12 4.64 -2.02 -10.01
CA LEU A 12 3.29 -1.97 -10.52
C LEU A 12 2.48 -3.04 -9.80
N MET A 13 1.50 -2.59 -9.05
CA MET A 13 0.58 -3.45 -8.34
C MET A 13 -0.64 -3.74 -9.21
N GLN A 14 -1.30 -4.85 -8.94
CA GLN A 14 -2.62 -5.09 -9.50
C GLN A 14 -3.64 -4.16 -8.84
N ARG A 15 -4.62 -3.67 -9.61
CA ARG A 15 -5.61 -2.68 -9.15
C ARG A 15 -6.38 -3.12 -7.90
N ILE A 16 -6.48 -4.42 -7.67
CA ILE A 16 -7.20 -5.04 -6.56
C ILE A 16 -6.29 -5.55 -5.45
N GLN A 17 -5.02 -5.17 -5.44
CA GLN A 17 -4.10 -5.42 -4.32
C GLN A 17 -4.06 -4.20 -3.40
N CYS A 18 -3.92 -4.45 -2.09
CA CYS A 18 -3.81 -3.39 -1.10
C CYS A 18 -2.34 -2.98 -0.94
N LEU A 19 -2.02 -1.71 -1.23
CA LEU A 19 -0.67 -1.14 -1.06
C LEU A 19 -0.14 -1.33 0.36
N ARG A 20 -1.02 -1.26 1.34
CA ARG A 20 -0.63 -1.41 2.73
C ARG A 20 -0.33 -2.86 3.10
N CYS A 21 -1.14 -3.81 2.62
CA CYS A 21 -0.89 -5.23 2.86
C CYS A 21 0.41 -5.68 2.20
N ILE A 22 0.73 -5.22 0.98
CA ILE A 22 2.01 -5.56 0.32
C ILE A 22 3.23 -5.25 1.20
N ARG A 23 3.10 -4.24 2.05
CA ARG A 23 4.17 -3.72 2.88
C ARG A 23 4.11 -4.20 4.35
N ASP A 24 3.08 -4.94 4.73
CA ASP A 24 2.91 -5.39 6.10
C ASP A 24 3.83 -6.58 6.38
N GLU A 25 4.96 -6.32 7.03
CA GLU A 25 5.99 -7.33 7.32
C GLU A 25 5.51 -8.43 8.27
N CYS A 26 4.40 -8.20 8.99
CA CYS A 26 3.76 -9.21 9.82
C CYS A 26 2.89 -10.19 9.02
N LEU A 27 2.62 -9.93 7.74
CA LEU A 27 1.85 -10.82 6.87
C LEU A 27 2.76 -11.76 6.08
N SER A 28 2.26 -12.94 5.72
CA SER A 28 2.93 -13.85 4.76
C SER A 28 2.84 -13.32 3.33
N TYR A 29 3.71 -13.80 2.43
CA TYR A 29 3.73 -13.37 1.02
C TYR A 29 2.36 -13.44 0.33
N GLU A 30 1.62 -14.53 0.53
CA GLU A 30 0.27 -14.69 -0.01
C GLU A 30 -0.69 -13.60 0.49
N LYS A 31 -0.67 -13.30 1.79
CA LYS A 31 -1.54 -12.24 2.35
C LYS A 31 -1.14 -10.86 1.86
N ARG A 32 0.15 -10.62 1.63
CA ARG A 32 0.67 -9.37 1.08
C ARG A 32 0.26 -9.17 -0.38
N THR A 33 0.34 -10.21 -1.19
CA THR A 33 0.01 -10.19 -2.63
C THR A 33 -1.44 -10.54 -2.95
N PHE A 34 -2.26 -10.79 -1.92
CA PHE A 34 -3.66 -11.14 -2.05
C PHE A 34 -4.44 -10.12 -2.90
N GLN A 35 -5.26 -10.65 -3.80
CA GLN A 35 -6.12 -9.87 -4.67
C GLN A 35 -7.56 -9.95 -4.16
N TYR A 36 -8.15 -8.78 -3.88
CA TYR A 36 -9.55 -8.70 -3.49
C TYR A 36 -10.46 -8.98 -4.67
N CYS A 37 -11.60 -9.64 -4.43
CA CYS A 37 -12.55 -9.97 -5.49
C CYS A 37 -13.09 -8.74 -6.24
N ARG A 38 -13.15 -7.57 -5.57
CA ARG A 38 -13.66 -6.31 -6.16
C ARG A 38 -12.83 -5.11 -5.67
N PRO A 39 -12.58 -4.11 -6.54
CA PRO A 39 -11.87 -2.89 -6.15
C PRO A 39 -12.51 -2.18 -4.95
N ALA A 40 -13.85 -2.11 -4.89
CA ALA A 40 -14.58 -1.48 -3.80
C ALA A 40 -14.25 -2.07 -2.42
N VAL A 41 -14.06 -3.40 -2.34
CA VAL A 41 -13.70 -4.07 -1.08
C VAL A 41 -12.26 -3.77 -0.69
N MET A 42 -11.34 -3.71 -1.67
CA MET A 42 -9.96 -3.30 -1.43
C MET A 42 -9.90 -1.85 -0.90
N TYR A 43 -10.70 -0.94 -1.48
CA TYR A 43 -10.75 0.45 -1.04
C TYR A 43 -11.29 0.60 0.38
N ASP A 44 -12.39 -0.07 0.73
CA ASP A 44 -12.92 -0.04 2.12
C ASP A 44 -11.87 -0.55 3.11
N HIS A 45 -11.19 -1.66 2.77
CA HIS A 45 -10.10 -2.18 3.58
C HIS A 45 -8.97 -1.17 3.74
N PHE A 46 -8.53 -0.55 2.64
CA PHE A 46 -7.47 0.46 2.65
C PHE A 46 -7.85 1.67 3.50
N ASP A 47 -9.03 2.25 3.30
CA ASP A 47 -9.50 3.43 4.04
C ASP A 47 -9.63 3.14 5.54
N ARG A 48 -10.20 1.99 5.91
CA ARG A 48 -10.32 1.58 7.31
C ARG A 48 -8.95 1.36 7.97
N ALA A 49 -8.00 0.76 7.25
CA ALA A 49 -6.64 0.61 7.73
C ALA A 49 -5.93 1.96 7.85
N GLN A 50 -6.09 2.83 6.86
CA GLN A 50 -5.48 4.16 6.80
C GLN A 50 -5.99 5.07 7.91
N ALA A 51 -7.30 5.11 8.16
CA ALA A 51 -7.89 5.84 9.27
C ALA A 51 -7.29 5.44 10.62
N LYS A 52 -7.14 4.13 10.87
CA LYS A 52 -6.48 3.61 12.09
C LYS A 52 -5.03 4.08 12.23
N HIS A 53 -4.29 4.17 11.12
CA HIS A 53 -2.90 4.63 11.14
C HIS A 53 -2.77 6.14 11.28
N MET A 54 -3.62 6.92 10.62
CA MET A 54 -3.64 8.37 10.79
C MET A 54 -3.98 8.77 12.22
N SER A 55 -4.83 7.99 12.91
CA SER A 55 -5.11 8.17 14.34
C SER A 55 -3.88 8.00 15.23
N VAL A 56 -2.85 7.26 14.78
CA VAL A 56 -1.66 6.93 15.58
C VAL A 56 -0.42 7.73 15.13
N VAL A 57 -0.16 7.78 13.83
CA VAL A 57 1.11 8.25 13.25
C VAL A 57 1.01 9.67 12.69
N LYS A 58 -0.21 10.25 12.54
CA LYS A 58 -0.48 11.58 11.96
C LYS A 58 0.22 11.90 10.62
N GLN A 59 0.84 10.91 9.96
CA GLN A 59 1.64 11.11 8.76
C GLN A 59 1.38 9.98 7.76
N MET A 60 1.22 10.35 6.49
CA MET A 60 1.07 9.41 5.39
C MET A 60 2.41 9.12 4.77
N VAL A 61 2.73 7.84 4.58
CA VAL A 61 4.05 7.46 4.13
C VAL A 61 3.97 6.29 3.14
N CYS A 62 4.47 6.49 1.92
CA CYS A 62 4.71 5.41 0.98
C CYS A 62 6.02 4.71 1.34
N ASN A 63 5.96 3.40 1.49
CA ASN A 63 7.08 2.58 1.94
C ASN A 63 7.23 1.33 1.07
N HIS A 64 6.90 1.44 -0.22
CA HIS A 64 6.93 0.30 -1.12
C HIS A 64 8.29 -0.43 -1.04
N PRO A 65 8.34 -1.77 -0.92
CA PRO A 65 9.58 -2.52 -0.67
C PRO A 65 10.69 -2.28 -1.71
N LYS A 66 10.29 -1.90 -2.92
CA LYS A 66 11.21 -1.58 -4.02
C LYS A 66 11.92 -0.22 -3.87
N TRP A 67 11.47 0.65 -2.96
CA TRP A 67 12.08 1.95 -2.72
C TRP A 67 13.24 1.79 -1.72
N LYS A 68 14.47 1.77 -2.22
CA LYS A 68 15.69 1.47 -1.44
C LYS A 68 16.15 2.55 -0.46
N ALA A 69 15.59 3.76 -0.45
CA ALA A 69 16.26 4.92 0.16
C ALA A 69 15.41 5.81 1.08
N GLY A 70 14.16 5.46 1.37
CA GLY A 70 13.39 6.25 2.32
C GLY A 70 11.91 6.23 2.04
N SER A 71 11.17 6.19 3.13
CA SER A 71 9.74 6.34 3.19
C SER A 71 9.34 7.71 2.65
N LEU A 72 8.66 7.78 1.50
CA LEU A 72 8.14 9.02 0.95
C LEU A 72 6.99 9.51 1.82
N LYS A 73 7.19 10.64 2.50
CA LYS A 73 6.19 11.24 3.40
C LYS A 73 5.31 12.20 2.62
N PHE A 74 4.03 12.20 2.93
CA PHE A 74 3.02 13.06 2.35
C PHE A 74 2.25 13.74 3.48
N GLU A 75 2.08 15.06 3.35
CA GLU A 75 1.24 15.85 4.27
C GLU A 75 -0.24 15.74 3.91
N HIS A 76 -0.54 15.66 2.60
CA HIS A 76 -1.90 15.65 2.08
C HIS A 76 -2.28 14.30 1.48
N LEU A 77 -3.50 13.83 1.80
CA LEU A 77 -4.04 12.56 1.31
C LEU A 77 -4.13 12.52 -0.21
N ASP A 78 -4.51 13.63 -0.85
CA ASP A 78 -4.61 13.71 -2.31
C ASP A 78 -3.26 13.44 -3.00
N HIS A 79 -2.18 14.06 -2.50
CA HIS A 79 -0.84 13.87 -3.04
C HIS A 79 -0.39 12.41 -2.91
N PHE A 80 -0.73 11.77 -1.78
CA PHE A 80 -0.49 10.35 -1.60
C PHE A 80 -1.30 9.51 -2.61
N LYS A 81 -2.61 9.78 -2.77
CA LYS A 81 -3.46 9.07 -3.76
C LYS A 81 -2.92 9.22 -5.18
N ASN A 82 -2.50 10.42 -5.58
CA ASN A 82 -1.91 10.68 -6.89
C ASN A 82 -0.59 9.93 -7.07
N HIS A 83 0.29 9.92 -6.06
CA HIS A 83 1.51 9.13 -6.07
C HIS A 83 1.22 7.63 -6.28
N VAL A 84 0.25 7.08 -5.54
CA VAL A 84 -0.11 5.67 -5.64
C VAL A 84 -0.69 5.33 -7.01
N GLU A 85 -1.50 6.20 -7.60
CA GLU A 85 -2.02 6.00 -8.95
C GLU A 85 -0.89 6.03 -10.00
N ARG A 86 -0.01 7.02 -9.95
CA ARG A 86 1.03 7.23 -10.97
C ARG A 86 2.20 6.24 -10.87
N ILE A 87 2.61 5.89 -9.66
CA ILE A 87 3.79 5.06 -9.42
C ILE A 87 3.41 3.58 -9.29
N HIS A 88 2.28 3.28 -8.64
CA HIS A 88 1.87 1.90 -8.37
C HIS A 88 0.74 1.41 -9.28
N GLY A 89 0.12 2.29 -10.08
CA GLY A 89 -1.00 1.94 -10.96
C GLY A 89 -2.31 1.68 -10.21
N VAL A 90 -2.36 1.98 -8.91
CA VAL A 90 -3.52 1.75 -8.05
C VAL A 90 -4.25 3.06 -7.85
N LYS A 91 -5.40 3.22 -8.51
CA LYS A 91 -6.29 4.35 -8.28
C LYS A 91 -7.00 4.16 -6.95
N LEU A 92 -6.71 4.96 -5.93
CA LEU A 92 -7.49 4.97 -4.68
C LEU A 92 -8.78 5.78 -4.88
N ARG A 93 -9.83 5.47 -4.12
CA ARG A 93 -11.10 6.21 -4.19
C ARG A 93 -10.89 7.68 -3.82
N ALA A 94 -11.56 8.60 -4.52
CA ALA A 94 -11.54 10.04 -4.22
C ALA A 94 -12.11 10.32 -2.82
#